data_AF-A0A8C1KPT3-F1
#
_entry.id   AF-A0A8C1KPT3-F1
#
_cell.length_a   1.000
_cell.length_b   1.000
_cell.length_c   1.000
_cell.angle_alpha   90.00
_cell.angle_beta   90.00
_cell.angle_gamma   90.00
#
_symmetry.space_group_name_H-M   'P 1'
#
loop_
_entity.id
_entity.type
_entity.pdbx_description
1 polymer ?
#
loop_
_entity_poly.entity_id
_entity_poly.type
_entity_poly.pdbx_seq_one_letter_code
_entity_poly.pdbx_strand_id
1 'polypeptide(L)'
;LGRIFHRQIRTKRSEGRRVSFSFEDMIKDTEGHHILILGQLFGERILIRSVYAPNTFEPTFFSELTLFLSKNSVLAESYSFLNQIKLASLSEEQRADLNKPITKEKVLEAIKSLKGGKAPGPDGFGLEFYKKISKFILEPLTDM
;
A
#
# COMPACT_ATOMS: atom_id res chain seq x y z
N LEU A 1 3.18 23.20 -16.01
CA LEU A 1 3.37 22.83 -17.44
C LEU A 1 4.04 21.46 -17.54
N GLY A 2 3.30 20.38 -17.27
CA GLY A 2 3.83 19.02 -17.36
C GLY A 2 3.73 18.51 -18.80
N ARG A 3 4.87 18.29 -19.46
CA ARG A 3 4.94 17.66 -20.79
C ARG A 3 4.66 16.17 -20.66
N ILE A 4 3.68 15.66 -21.40
CA ILE A 4 3.38 14.23 -21.51
C ILE A 4 4.46 13.61 -22.40
N PHE A 5 5.32 12.78 -21.82
CA PHE A 5 6.23 11.93 -22.58
C PHE A 5 5.44 10.72 -23.10
N HIS A 6 5.26 10.62 -24.42
CA HIS A 6 4.96 9.34 -25.08
C HIS A 6 6.18 8.42 -24.94
N ARG A 7 6.32 7.77 -23.79
CA ARG A 7 7.30 6.71 -23.60
C ARG A 7 6.60 5.39 -23.91
N GLN A 8 6.82 4.87 -25.12
CA GLN A 8 6.58 3.46 -25.38
C GLN A 8 7.30 2.66 -24.29
N ILE A 9 6.54 1.85 -23.55
CA ILE A 9 7.06 0.96 -22.53
C ILE A 9 7.95 -0.08 -23.23
N ARG A 10 9.26 0.18 -23.29
CA ARG A 10 10.26 -0.82 -23.62
C ARG A 10 10.67 -1.52 -22.32
N THR A 11 10.06 -2.66 -22.04
CA THR A 11 10.56 -3.61 -21.05
C THR A 11 11.85 -4.26 -21.58
N LYS A 12 12.94 -4.20 -20.80
CA LYS A 12 14.20 -4.88 -21.12
C LYS A 12 14.21 -6.27 -20.47
N ARG A 13 14.28 -7.33 -21.32
CA ARG A 13 14.55 -8.77 -21.06
C ARG A 13 13.39 -9.55 -20.39
N SER A 14 12.98 -10.75 -20.84
CA SER A 14 13.63 -11.88 -21.53
C SER A 14 13.00 -12.23 -22.90
N GLU A 15 13.75 -12.94 -23.75
CA GLU A 15 13.25 -13.56 -24.99
C GLU A 15 12.15 -14.59 -24.66
N GLY A 16 10.90 -14.20 -24.86
CA GLY A 16 9.76 -15.09 -24.67
C GLY A 16 8.46 -14.33 -24.43
N ARG A 17 7.77 -14.00 -25.53
CA ARG A 17 6.43 -13.38 -25.62
C ARG A 17 6.41 -11.85 -25.44
N ARG A 18 6.23 -11.15 -26.56
CA ARG A 18 5.73 -9.77 -26.55
C ARG A 18 4.32 -9.78 -25.96
N VAL A 19 4.13 -9.05 -24.86
CA VAL A 19 2.80 -8.74 -24.34
C VAL A 19 2.13 -7.80 -25.34
N SER A 20 1.08 -8.24 -26.02
CA SER A 20 0.36 -7.43 -27.01
C SER A 20 -0.64 -6.53 -26.31
N PHE A 21 -0.16 -5.40 -25.78
CA PHE A 21 -1.01 -4.37 -25.18
C PHE A 21 -1.19 -3.18 -26.13
N SER A 22 -2.44 -2.80 -26.44
CA SER A 22 -2.79 -1.54 -27.09
C SER A 22 -3.42 -0.59 -26.08
N PHE A 23 -3.02 0.68 -26.11
CA PHE A 23 -3.58 1.71 -25.23
C PHE A 23 -4.83 2.31 -25.87
N GLU A 24 -5.91 2.45 -25.11
CA GLU A 24 -7.14 3.14 -25.53
C GLU A 24 -7.28 4.50 -24.84
N ASP A 25 -7.27 4.53 -23.51
CA ASP A 25 -7.50 5.76 -22.75
C ASP A 25 -6.94 5.68 -21.32
N MET A 26 -6.78 6.84 -20.66
CA MET A 26 -6.32 6.95 -19.28
C MET A 26 -7.11 7.98 -18.49
N ILE A 27 -7.67 7.57 -17.36
CA ILE A 27 -8.25 8.48 -16.37
C ILE A 27 -7.27 8.58 -15.21
N LYS A 28 -6.82 9.79 -14.92
CA LYS A 28 -5.95 10.08 -13.79
C LYS A 28 -6.60 11.13 -12.92
N ASP A 29 -6.54 10.88 -11.62
CA ASP A 29 -6.93 11.85 -10.61
C ASP A 29 -5.96 13.03 -10.52
N THR A 30 -6.47 14.22 -10.22
CA THR A 30 -5.65 15.43 -10.04
C THR A 30 -4.71 15.30 -8.84
N GLU A 31 -5.09 14.54 -7.83
CA GLU A 31 -4.31 14.32 -6.60
C GLU A 31 -3.42 13.07 -6.69
N GLY A 32 -3.58 12.25 -7.75
CA GLY A 32 -2.77 11.06 -7.98
C GLY A 32 -3.23 9.83 -7.20
N HIS A 33 -4.40 9.87 -6.57
CA HIS A 33 -4.94 8.75 -5.79
C HIS A 33 -5.41 7.57 -6.64
N HIS A 34 -5.74 7.79 -7.91
CA HIS A 34 -6.11 6.70 -8.80
C HIS A 34 -5.69 6.95 -10.26
N ILE A 35 -5.27 5.86 -10.91
CA ILE A 35 -5.01 5.80 -12.34
C ILE A 35 -5.77 4.60 -12.91
N LEU A 36 -6.53 4.86 -13.96
CA LEU A 36 -7.23 3.86 -14.74
C LEU A 36 -6.66 3.88 -16.16
N ILE A 37 -6.30 2.71 -16.67
CA ILE A 37 -5.78 2.52 -18.01
C ILE A 37 -6.70 1.55 -18.73
N LEU A 38 -7.32 2.02 -19.80
CA LEU A 38 -8.09 1.22 -20.74
C LEU A 38 -7.17 0.81 -21.90
N GLY A 39 -7.29 -0.45 -22.32
CA GLY A 39 -6.51 -0.96 -23.43
C GLY A 39 -6.98 -2.33 -23.87
N GLN A 40 -6.29 -2.91 -24.85
CA GLN A 40 -6.52 -4.30 -25.25
C GLN A 40 -5.27 -5.12 -24.98
N LEU A 41 -5.44 -6.24 -24.30
CA LEU A 41 -4.40 -7.21 -24.03
C LEU A 41 -4.73 -8.50 -24.79
N PHE A 42 -3.92 -8.85 -25.79
CA PHE A 42 -4.18 -9.97 -26.70
C PHE A 42 -5.52 -9.88 -27.45
N GLY A 43 -5.96 -8.67 -27.79
CA GLY A 43 -7.23 -8.42 -28.47
C GLY A 43 -8.45 -8.34 -27.54
N GLU A 44 -8.28 -8.73 -26.27
CA GLU A 44 -9.32 -8.59 -25.25
C GLU A 44 -9.24 -7.23 -24.58
N ARG A 45 -10.38 -6.54 -24.48
CA ARG A 45 -10.43 -5.23 -23.83
C ARG A 45 -10.27 -5.41 -22.31
N ILE A 46 -9.29 -4.72 -21.74
CA ILE A 46 -8.99 -4.75 -20.31
C ILE A 46 -8.99 -3.35 -19.69
N LEU A 47 -9.31 -3.31 -18.40
CA LEU A 47 -9.17 -2.14 -17.55
C LEU A 47 -8.14 -2.46 -16.46
N ILE A 48 -7.01 -1.76 -16.48
CA ILE A 48 -6.01 -1.82 -15.41
C ILE A 48 -6.24 -0.64 -14.48
N ARG A 49 -6.29 -0.89 -13.17
CA ARG A 49 -6.46 0.17 -12.17
C ARG A 49 -5.38 0.10 -11.10
N SER A 50 -4.84 1.26 -10.75
CA SER A 50 -4.01 1.47 -9.57
C SER A 50 -4.71 2.48 -8.66
N VAL A 51 -4.97 2.09 -7.42
CA VAL A 51 -5.50 2.99 -6.38
C VAL A 51 -4.44 3.12 -5.30
N TYR A 52 -4.12 4.36 -4.96
CA TYR A 52 -3.20 4.72 -3.91
C TYR A 52 -3.97 5.40 -2.80
N ALA A 53 -4.07 4.73 -1.65
CA ALA A 53 -4.63 5.33 -0.46
C ALA A 53 -3.69 6.43 0.04
N PRO A 54 -4.23 7.57 0.52
CA PRO A 54 -3.43 8.64 1.10
C PRO A 54 -2.56 8.11 2.26
N ASN A 55 -1.37 8.68 2.41
CA ASN A 55 -0.43 8.32 3.49
C ASN A 55 -0.91 8.80 4.87
N THR A 56 -1.89 9.69 4.89
CA THR A 56 -2.55 10.22 6.09
C THR A 56 -3.95 9.65 6.21
N PHE A 57 -4.46 9.55 7.44
CA PHE A 57 -5.84 9.10 7.67
C PHE A 57 -6.83 10.11 7.08
N GLU A 58 -7.54 9.68 6.04
CA GLU A 58 -8.58 10.46 5.38
C GLU A 58 -9.90 9.68 5.41
N PRO A 59 -10.85 10.04 6.29
CA PRO A 59 -12.05 9.24 6.53
C PRO A 59 -13.01 9.21 5.33
N THR A 60 -12.93 10.20 4.43
CA THR A 60 -13.78 10.33 3.25
C THR A 60 -13.25 9.54 2.04
N PHE A 61 -11.96 9.21 2.01
CA PHE A 61 -11.28 8.61 0.85
C PHE A 61 -12.02 7.40 0.27
N PHE A 62 -12.36 6.41 1.11
CA PHE A 62 -13.02 5.20 0.64
C PHE A 62 -14.46 5.48 0.17
N SER A 63 -15.17 6.39 0.83
CA SER A 63 -16.52 6.79 0.45
C SER A 63 -16.53 7.50 -0.90
N GLU A 64 -15.56 8.39 -1.15
CA GLU A 64 -15.40 9.10 -2.41
C GLU A 64 -14.97 8.17 -3.54
N LEU A 65 -14.02 7.26 -3.28
CA LEU A 65 -13.61 6.23 -4.23
C LEU A 65 -14.80 5.35 -4.64
N THR A 66 -15.59 4.92 -3.66
CA THR A 66 -16.83 4.13 -3.84
C THR A 66 -17.85 4.88 -4.69
N LEU A 67 -18.04 6.18 -4.44
CA LEU A 67 -18.94 7.04 -5.21
C LEU A 67 -18.46 7.27 -6.65
N PHE A 68 -17.15 7.49 -6.84
CA PHE A 68 -16.55 7.62 -8.16
C PHE A 68 -16.74 6.34 -8.98
N LEU A 69 -16.54 5.18 -8.36
CA LEU A 69 -16.73 3.87 -8.98
C LEU A 69 -18.17 3.63 -9.39
N SER A 70 -19.14 3.96 -8.55
CA SER A 70 -20.56 3.69 -8.83
C SER A 70 -21.13 4.61 -9.92
N LYS A 71 -20.59 5.83 -10.08
CA LYS A 71 -21.05 6.80 -11.09
C LYS A 71 -20.61 6.50 -12.52
N ASN A 72 -19.56 5.68 -12.70
CA ASN A 72 -19.03 5.38 -14.03
C ASN A 72 -19.50 3.97 -14.47
N SER A 73 -20.33 3.89 -15.50
CA SER A 73 -20.89 2.63 -16.01
C SER A 73 -19.82 1.60 -16.40
N VAL A 74 -18.69 2.06 -16.96
CA VAL A 74 -17.52 1.24 -17.30
C VAL A 74 -16.87 0.61 -16.05
N LEU A 75 -17.13 1.16 -14.86
CA LEU A 75 -16.49 0.77 -13.60
C LEU A 75 -17.45 -0.02 -12.68
N ALA A 76 -18.68 -0.30 -13.10
CA ALA A 76 -19.70 -0.97 -12.29
C ALA A 76 -19.26 -2.38 -11.82
N GLU A 77 -18.54 -3.11 -12.67
CA GLU A 77 -17.97 -4.42 -12.31
C GLU A 77 -16.89 -4.28 -11.23
N SER A 78 -16.05 -3.24 -11.31
CA SER A 78 -15.04 -2.93 -10.30
C SER A 78 -15.67 -2.57 -8.96
N TYR A 79 -16.76 -1.80 -8.98
CA TYR A 79 -17.52 -1.48 -7.77
C TYR A 79 -18.06 -2.75 -7.11
N SER A 80 -18.64 -3.64 -7.92
CA SER A 80 -19.21 -4.91 -7.47
C SER A 80 -18.14 -5.83 -6.89
N PHE A 81 -16.98 -5.90 -7.53
CA PHE A 81 -15.82 -6.66 -7.03
C PHE A 81 -15.33 -6.15 -5.68
N LEU A 82 -15.09 -4.83 -5.54
CA LEU A 82 -14.60 -4.26 -4.29
C LEU A 82 -15.58 -4.47 -3.13
N ASN A 83 -16.89 -4.41 -3.39
CA ASN A 83 -17.91 -4.69 -2.38
C ASN A 83 -17.95 -6.16 -1.93
N GLN A 84 -17.43 -7.08 -2.74
CA GLN A 84 -17.28 -8.49 -2.35
C GLN A 84 -16.02 -8.73 -1.51
N ILE A 85 -15.03 -7.83 -1.56
CA ILE A 85 -13.83 -7.94 -0.74
C ILE A 85 -14.19 -7.64 0.71
N LYS A 86 -14.16 -8.69 1.54
CA LYS A 86 -14.18 -8.53 3.00
C LYS A 86 -12.81 -8.06 3.46
N LEU A 87 -12.63 -6.75 3.58
CA LEU A 87 -11.47 -6.20 4.26
C LEU A 87 -11.56 -6.56 5.74
N ALA A 88 -10.45 -7.07 6.30
CA ALA A 88 -10.37 -7.31 7.73
C ALA A 88 -10.47 -5.96 8.45
N SER A 89 -11.59 -5.72 9.13
CA SER A 89 -11.71 -4.61 10.08
C SER A 89 -11.24 -5.07 11.45
N LEU A 90 -10.56 -4.18 12.16
CA LEU A 90 -10.24 -4.41 13.55
C LEU A 90 -11.54 -4.42 14.37
N SER A 91 -11.69 -5.37 15.27
CA SER A 91 -12.75 -5.29 16.29
C SER A 91 -12.49 -4.11 17.23
N GLU A 92 -13.53 -3.66 17.93
CA GLU A 92 -13.38 -2.58 18.91
C GLU A 92 -12.35 -2.94 19.99
N GLU A 93 -12.31 -4.20 20.39
CA GLU A 93 -11.32 -4.73 21.34
C GLU A 93 -9.90 -4.68 20.79
N GLN A 94 -9.69 -5.11 19.54
CA GLN A 94 -8.37 -5.06 18.88
C GLN A 94 -7.90 -3.62 18.71
N ARG A 95 -8.81 -2.73 18.32
CA ARG A 95 -8.52 -1.31 18.16
C ARG A 95 -8.18 -0.67 19.51
N ALA A 96 -8.94 -0.97 20.55
CA ALA A 96 -8.65 -0.52 21.90
C ALA A 96 -7.28 -1.04 22.37
N ASP A 97 -6.94 -2.30 22.11
CA ASP A 97 -5.64 -2.88 22.47
C ASP A 97 -4.46 -2.22 21.75
N LEU A 98 -4.60 -1.95 20.45
CA LEU A 98 -3.59 -1.25 19.65
C LEU A 98 -3.39 0.21 20.07
N ASN A 99 -4.44 0.86 20.57
CA ASN A 99 -4.40 2.24 21.06
C ASN A 99 -3.92 2.38 22.51
N LYS A 100 -3.64 1.27 23.22
CA LYS A 100 -3.08 1.35 24.58
C LYS A 100 -1.68 1.96 24.55
N PRO A 101 -1.29 2.71 25.62
CA PRO A 101 0.08 3.18 25.77
C PRO A 101 1.09 2.04 25.65
N ILE A 102 2.25 2.34 25.04
CA ILE A 102 3.33 1.38 24.90
C ILE A 102 3.98 1.17 26.27
N THR A 103 3.93 -0.05 26.80
CA THR A 103 4.52 -0.38 28.10
C THR A 103 5.96 -0.88 27.97
N LYS A 104 6.75 -0.73 29.04
CA LYS A 104 8.15 -1.18 29.09
C LYS A 104 8.26 -2.69 28.86
N GLU A 105 7.31 -3.46 29.38
CA GLU A 105 7.25 -4.91 29.24
C GLU A 105 7.06 -5.31 27.77
N LYS A 106 6.15 -4.63 27.06
CA LYS A 106 5.87 -4.88 25.64
C LYS A 106 7.09 -4.58 24.77
N VAL A 107 7.80 -3.50 25.06
CA VAL A 107 9.06 -3.16 24.37
C VAL A 107 10.14 -4.20 24.63
N LEU A 108 10.31 -4.63 25.88
CA LEU A 108 11.27 -5.68 26.23
C LEU A 108 10.95 -7.02 25.55
N GLU A 109 9.67 -7.41 25.54
CA GLU A 109 9.21 -8.63 24.86
C GLU A 109 9.43 -8.54 23.35
N ALA A 110 9.10 -7.40 22.75
CA ALA A 110 9.35 -7.15 21.33
C ALA A 110 10.85 -7.31 21.00
N ILE A 111 11.74 -6.68 21.77
CA ILE A 111 13.19 -6.79 21.57
C ILE A 111 13.68 -8.24 21.74
N LYS A 112 13.15 -8.97 22.74
CA LYS A 112 13.48 -10.39 22.98
C LYS A 112 13.01 -11.30 21.84
N SER A 113 11.86 -11.00 21.24
CA SER A 113 11.27 -11.80 20.15
C SER A 113 11.87 -11.54 18.77
N LEU A 114 12.74 -10.53 18.64
CA LEU A 114 13.42 -10.23 17.38
C LEU A 114 14.25 -11.42 16.88
N LYS A 115 13.95 -11.88 15.66
CA LYS A 115 14.65 -12.99 14.99
C LYS A 115 16.05 -12.55 14.53
N GLY A 116 17.06 -13.36 14.86
CA GLY A 116 18.45 -13.15 14.42
C GLY A 116 18.70 -13.49 12.95
N GLY A 117 19.93 -13.25 12.49
CA GLY A 117 20.38 -13.60 11.14
C GLY A 117 19.98 -12.61 10.04
N LYS A 118 19.47 -11.43 10.39
CA LYS A 118 19.16 -10.35 9.44
C LYS A 118 20.33 -9.38 9.33
N ALA A 119 20.54 -8.84 8.13
CA ALA A 119 21.49 -7.76 7.92
C ALA A 119 21.08 -6.49 8.71
N PRO A 120 22.03 -5.68 9.19
CA PRO A 120 21.75 -4.42 9.86
C PRO A 120 21.05 -3.43 8.92
N GLY A 121 20.28 -2.49 9.49
CA GLY A 121 19.61 -1.44 8.74
C GLY A 121 20.59 -0.36 8.24
N PRO A 122 20.06 0.75 7.67
CA PRO A 122 20.86 1.90 7.27
C PRO A 122 21.64 2.56 8.43
N ASP A 123 21.25 2.28 9.66
CA ASP A 123 21.91 2.68 10.90
C ASP A 123 23.17 1.85 11.25
N GLY A 124 23.35 0.69 10.61
CA GLY A 124 24.49 -0.21 10.83
C GLY A 124 24.40 -1.06 12.11
N PHE A 125 23.32 -0.94 12.90
CA PHE A 125 23.17 -1.68 14.16
C PHE A 125 22.43 -3.00 13.98
N GLY A 126 23.01 -4.09 14.48
CA GLY A 126 22.41 -5.42 14.47
C GLY A 126 21.55 -5.71 15.70
N LEU A 127 20.82 -6.83 15.65
CA LEU A 127 19.97 -7.33 16.76
C LEU A 127 20.66 -7.28 18.14
N GLU A 128 21.90 -7.76 18.21
CA GLU A 128 22.64 -7.90 19.46
C GLU A 128 22.93 -6.55 20.12
N PHE A 129 23.05 -5.49 19.32
CA PHE A 129 23.14 -4.12 19.83
C PHE A 129 21.85 -3.74 20.57
N TYR A 130 20.69 -3.89 19.93
CA TYR A 130 19.39 -3.56 20.51
C TYR A 130 19.07 -4.35 21.78
N LYS A 131 19.41 -5.64 21.82
CA LYS A 131 19.28 -6.44 23.05
C LYS A 131 20.14 -5.88 24.18
N LYS A 132 21.39 -5.48 23.89
CA LYS A 132 22.33 -4.96 24.88
C LYS A 132 21.94 -3.57 25.41
N ILE A 133 21.44 -2.70 24.54
CA ILE A 133 21.04 -1.32 24.92
C ILE A 133 19.58 -1.20 25.33
N SER A 134 18.82 -2.31 25.31
CA SER A 134 17.38 -2.35 25.61
C SER A 134 17.00 -1.50 26.82
N LYS A 135 17.75 -1.59 27.91
CA LYS A 135 17.52 -0.81 29.14
C LYS A 135 17.53 0.72 28.95
N PHE A 136 18.35 1.23 28.04
CA PHE A 136 18.49 2.67 27.78
C PHE A 136 17.44 3.20 26.80
N ILE A 137 16.92 2.35 25.91
CA ILE A 137 15.90 2.73 24.94
C ILE A 137 14.48 2.59 25.47
N LEU A 138 14.28 1.95 26.63
CA LEU A 138 12.94 1.79 27.21
C LEU A 138 12.28 3.13 27.53
N GLU A 139 12.96 4.02 28.25
CA GLU A 139 12.35 5.28 28.68
C GLU A 139 12.00 6.19 27.50
N PRO A 140 12.91 6.45 26.54
CA PRO A 140 12.58 7.28 25.38
C PRO A 140 11.47 6.71 24.49
N LEU A 141 11.26 5.38 24.51
CA LEU A 141 10.23 4.72 23.71
C LEU A 141 8.86 4.63 24.40
N THR A 142 8.81 4.72 25.73
CA THR A 142 7.54 4.70 26.48
C THR A 142 6.99 6.09 26.78
N ASP A 143 7.83 7.12 26.77
CA ASP A 143 7.45 8.49 27.14
C ASP A 143 7.14 9.37 25.90
N MET A 144 6.74 8.76 24.77
CA MET A 144 6.36 9.44 23.51
C MET A 144 4.95 10.03 23.52
#